data_AF-A0A9P8VT73-F1
#
_entry.id   AF-A0A9P8VT73-F1
#
_cell.length_a   1.000
_cell.length_b   1.000
_cell.length_c   1.000
_cell.angle_alpha   90.00
_cell.angle_beta   90.00
_cell.angle_gamma   90.00
#
_symmetry.space_group_name_H-M   'P 1'
#
loop_
_entity.id
_entity.type
_entity.pdbx_description
1 polymer ?
#
loop_
_entity_poly.entity_id
_entity_poly.type
_entity_poly.pdbx_seq_one_letter_code
_entity_poly.pdbx_strand_id
1 'polypeptide(L)'
;MDMQQTISVRRDIAVNVGAIGPWNGPQKCGDPDCRSNETFRSRSALRRHQRNTHENPLVCQVKGCRHIKPFGRLGDLVRHKKSAHGIARPFKCPVASCKYHEDGFKRKDSLQDHMKTWHADLECTLDHCHEFVAQTEAEKHMEQCHGPYECEVGGCAGQSRFHENGLMRHLRVHHRITADPVGSILLQLANSNKFKVDSTAVSRLKRLRECTWCAENATNAPDTGSMTIDP
;
A
#
# COMPACT_ATOMS: atom_id res chain seq x y z
N MET A 1 1.17 -14.85 -32.55
CA MET A 1 2.50 -14.93 -33.18
C MET A 1 3.54 -14.58 -32.13
N ASP A 2 3.94 -15.58 -31.36
CA ASP A 2 4.92 -15.48 -30.28
C ASP A 2 6.34 -15.43 -30.84
N MET A 3 6.97 -14.26 -30.82
CA MET A 3 8.41 -14.14 -31.02
C MET A 3 9.10 -14.14 -29.66
N GLN A 4 9.34 -15.34 -29.12
CA GLN A 4 10.35 -15.54 -28.09
C GLN A 4 11.72 -15.20 -28.67
N GLN A 5 12.12 -13.93 -28.61
CA GLN A 5 13.47 -13.50 -28.97
C GLN A 5 14.44 -14.04 -27.92
N THR A 6 15.13 -15.11 -28.30
CA THR A 6 16.20 -15.76 -27.56
C THR A 6 17.19 -14.73 -27.03
N ILE A 7 17.31 -14.65 -25.71
CA ILE A 7 18.45 -14.00 -25.07
C ILE A 7 19.66 -14.89 -25.38
N SER A 8 20.38 -14.58 -26.46
CA SER A 8 21.62 -15.28 -26.78
C SER A 8 22.70 -14.84 -25.78
N VAL A 9 22.68 -15.40 -24.58
CA VAL A 9 23.84 -15.40 -23.70
C VAL A 9 24.77 -16.45 -24.32
N ARG A 10 25.80 -16.04 -25.07
CA ARG A 10 26.87 -16.97 -25.43
C ARG A 10 27.43 -17.51 -24.12
N ARG A 11 27.11 -18.77 -23.80
CA ARG A 11 27.92 -19.62 -22.94
C ARG A 11 29.05 -20.14 -23.84
N ASP A 12 30.22 -20.33 -23.25
CA ASP A 12 31.43 -20.88 -23.87
C ASP A 12 32.37 -19.83 -24.47
N ILE A 13 33.24 -19.29 -23.61
CA ILE A 13 34.69 -19.56 -23.55
C ILE A 13 35.12 -19.13 -22.13
N ALA A 14 35.74 -20.04 -21.38
CA ALA A 14 36.36 -19.69 -20.10
C ALA A 14 37.60 -18.83 -20.38
N VAL A 15 37.42 -17.51 -20.43
CA VAL A 15 38.54 -16.56 -20.48
C VAL A 15 39.03 -16.33 -19.05
N ASN A 16 40.33 -16.48 -18.88
CA ASN A 16 41.07 -16.48 -17.63
C ASN A 16 40.70 -15.28 -16.75
N VAL A 17 40.30 -15.58 -15.52
CA VAL A 17 39.88 -14.63 -14.50
C VAL A 17 41.06 -13.68 -14.23
N GLY A 18 40.90 -12.40 -14.57
CA GLY A 18 41.69 -11.36 -13.92
C GLY A 18 41.42 -11.48 -12.42
N ALA A 19 42.33 -12.13 -11.69
CA ALA A 19 42.16 -12.44 -10.29
C ALA A 19 41.89 -11.12 -9.55
N ILE A 20 40.64 -10.92 -9.14
CA ILE A 20 40.31 -9.81 -8.24
C ILE A 20 41.19 -10.04 -7.03
N GLY A 21 42.14 -9.14 -6.83
CA GLY A 21 43.08 -9.19 -5.72
C GLY A 21 42.40 -9.29 -4.36
N PRO A 22 43.17 -9.37 -3.27
CA PRO A 22 42.63 -9.38 -1.92
C PRO A 22 41.66 -8.20 -1.72
N TRP A 23 40.48 -8.51 -1.18
CA TRP A 23 39.44 -7.50 -0.96
C TRP A 23 39.81 -6.68 0.28
N ASN A 24 40.28 -5.45 0.05
CA ASN A 24 40.73 -4.54 1.09
C ASN A 24 39.68 -3.50 1.50
N GLY A 25 38.39 -3.84 1.37
CA GLY A 25 37.28 -2.93 1.64
C GLY A 25 36.77 -2.20 0.39
N PRO A 26 35.94 -1.15 0.58
CA PRO A 26 35.28 -0.46 -0.52
C PRO A 26 36.28 0.11 -1.54
N GLN A 27 36.12 -0.24 -2.82
CA GLN A 27 37.09 0.11 -3.85
C GLN A 27 36.41 0.37 -5.21
N LYS A 28 37.09 1.13 -6.07
CA LYS A 28 36.67 1.38 -7.46
C LYS A 28 37.07 0.20 -8.36
N CYS A 29 36.56 0.20 -9.59
CA CYS A 29 37.05 -0.74 -10.60
C CYS A 29 38.50 -0.42 -10.95
N GLY A 30 39.37 -1.43 -11.01
CA GLY A 30 40.79 -1.27 -11.33
C GLY A 30 41.11 -1.31 -12.83
N ASP A 31 40.09 -1.49 -13.68
CA ASP A 31 40.25 -1.48 -15.13
C ASP A 31 40.49 -0.02 -15.60
N PRO A 32 41.61 0.27 -16.29
CA PRO A 32 41.99 1.63 -16.69
C PRO A 32 41.03 2.24 -17.73
N ASP A 33 40.32 1.42 -18.50
CA ASP A 33 39.34 1.86 -19.48
C ASP A 33 37.92 1.96 -18.88
N CYS A 34 37.77 1.65 -17.58
CA CYS A 34 36.50 1.75 -16.89
C CYS A 34 36.09 3.20 -16.63
N ARG A 35 34.99 3.62 -17.28
CA ARG A 35 34.39 4.94 -17.09
C ARG A 35 33.47 5.03 -15.85
N SER A 36 33.39 3.99 -15.03
CA SER A 36 32.57 3.97 -13.83
C SER A 36 33.30 4.64 -12.66
N ASN A 37 32.68 5.64 -12.06
CA ASN A 37 33.16 6.27 -10.82
C ASN A 37 32.60 5.61 -9.55
N GLU A 38 31.90 4.47 -9.69
CA GLU A 38 31.25 3.77 -8.57
C GLU A 38 32.27 3.15 -7.60
N THR A 39 32.09 3.41 -6.31
CA THR A 39 32.81 2.72 -5.24
C THR A 39 31.99 1.52 -4.79
N PHE A 40 32.50 0.31 -5.05
CA PHE A 40 31.84 -0.92 -4.67
C PHE A 40 32.10 -1.20 -3.21
N ARG A 41 31.03 -1.43 -2.43
CA ARG A 41 31.13 -1.73 -0.99
C ARG A 41 31.24 -3.21 -0.67
N SER A 42 31.13 -4.08 -1.67
CA SER A 42 31.28 -5.52 -1.52
C SER A 42 32.00 -6.15 -2.71
N ARG A 43 32.74 -7.23 -2.44
CA ARG A 43 33.44 -8.00 -3.47
C ARG A 43 32.47 -8.49 -4.55
N SER A 44 31.28 -8.94 -4.16
CA SER A 44 30.24 -9.43 -5.07
C SER A 44 29.71 -8.33 -6.00
N ALA A 45 29.60 -7.08 -5.52
CA ALA A 45 29.18 -5.96 -6.35
C ALA A 45 30.24 -5.61 -7.41
N LEU A 46 31.52 -5.57 -7.00
CA LEU A 46 32.65 -5.35 -7.92
C LEU A 46 32.76 -6.48 -8.96
N ARG A 47 32.69 -7.74 -8.53
CA ARG A 47 32.66 -8.92 -9.41
C ARG A 47 31.56 -8.79 -10.47
N ARG A 48 30.35 -8.42 -10.03
CA ARG A 48 29.19 -8.26 -10.91
C ARG A 48 29.41 -7.11 -11.90
N HIS A 49 29.95 -5.99 -11.45
CA HIS A 49 30.28 -4.87 -12.33
C HIS A 49 31.27 -5.28 -13.41
N GLN A 50 32.36 -5.95 -13.04
CA GLN A 50 33.37 -6.41 -14.00
C GLN A 50 32.78 -7.35 -15.03
N ARG A 51 32.01 -8.34 -14.58
CA ARG A 51 31.30 -9.25 -15.48
C ARG A 51 30.36 -8.51 -16.43
N ASN A 52 29.53 -7.61 -15.91
CA ASN A 52 28.44 -7.00 -16.68
C ASN A 52 28.88 -5.77 -17.49
N THR A 53 30.12 -5.31 -17.33
CA THR A 53 30.64 -4.09 -17.96
C THR A 53 31.85 -4.38 -18.86
N HIS A 54 32.74 -5.30 -18.45
CA HIS A 54 34.00 -5.57 -19.13
C HIS A 54 34.01 -6.95 -19.81
N GLU A 55 33.55 -8.01 -19.15
CA GLU A 55 33.61 -9.38 -19.70
C GLU A 55 32.44 -9.70 -20.63
N ASN A 56 31.21 -9.49 -20.14
CA ASN A 56 29.96 -9.71 -20.85
C ASN A 56 29.06 -8.48 -20.69
N PRO A 57 29.36 -7.40 -21.42
CA PRO A 57 28.67 -6.14 -21.29
C PRO A 57 27.16 -6.29 -21.51
N LEU A 58 26.36 -5.96 -20.50
CA LEU A 58 24.91 -5.99 -20.60
C LEU A 58 24.45 -4.73 -21.35
N VAL A 59 24.46 -4.75 -22.67
CA VAL A 59 24.05 -3.61 -23.51
C VAL A 59 22.75 -3.87 -24.27
N CYS A 60 22.05 -2.80 -24.66
CA CYS A 60 20.89 -2.93 -25.52
C CYS A 60 21.34 -3.13 -26.97
N GLN A 61 20.87 -4.21 -27.61
CA GLN A 61 21.23 -4.56 -28.99
C GLN A 61 20.19 -4.08 -30.02
N VAL A 62 19.17 -3.34 -29.60
CA VAL A 62 18.15 -2.81 -30.51
C VAL A 62 18.79 -1.73 -31.39
N LYS A 63 18.68 -1.88 -32.72
CA LYS A 63 19.24 -0.93 -33.69
C LYS A 63 18.73 0.49 -33.42
N GLY A 64 19.64 1.45 -33.33
CA GLY A 64 19.32 2.86 -33.05
C GLY A 64 18.99 3.17 -31.59
N CYS A 65 19.15 2.23 -30.66
CA CYS A 65 19.01 2.53 -29.24
C CYS A 65 20.10 3.52 -28.78
N ARG A 66 19.67 4.65 -28.20
CA ARG A 66 20.58 5.70 -27.70
C ARG A 66 21.31 5.31 -26.40
N HIS A 67 20.90 4.22 -25.75
CA HIS A 67 21.52 3.76 -24.51
C HIS A 67 22.70 2.82 -24.79
N ILE A 68 23.89 3.41 -24.88
CA ILE A 68 25.13 2.71 -25.25
C ILE A 68 25.85 2.13 -24.01
N LYS A 69 25.63 2.70 -22.83
CA LYS A 69 26.30 2.27 -21.58
C LYS A 69 25.83 0.87 -21.14
N PRO A 70 26.72 0.00 -20.63
CA PRO A 70 26.32 -1.27 -20.04
C PRO A 70 25.46 -1.10 -18.79
N PHE A 71 24.49 -1.98 -18.61
CA PHE A 71 23.66 -2.06 -17.41
C PHE A 71 24.39 -2.84 -16.32
N GLY A 72 24.35 -2.34 -15.08
CA GLY A 72 24.95 -3.03 -13.94
C GLY A 72 24.26 -4.36 -13.58
N ARG A 73 23.01 -4.57 -14.02
CA ARG A 73 22.22 -5.78 -13.76
C ARG A 73 21.36 -6.18 -14.96
N LEU A 74 21.14 -7.49 -15.13
CA LEU A 74 20.29 -8.04 -16.19
C LEU A 74 18.84 -7.54 -16.11
N GLY A 75 18.29 -7.44 -14.88
CA GLY A 75 16.94 -6.91 -14.67
C GLY A 75 16.77 -5.46 -15.20
N ASP A 76 17.83 -4.66 -15.16
CA ASP A 76 17.81 -3.28 -15.65
C ASP A 76 17.80 -3.23 -17.17
N LEU A 77 18.59 -4.08 -17.85
CA LEU A 77 18.54 -4.23 -19.31
C LEU A 77 17.17 -4.74 -19.77
N VAL A 78 16.60 -5.74 -19.10
CA VAL A 78 15.27 -6.26 -19.41
C VAL A 78 14.21 -5.17 -19.24
N ARG A 79 14.26 -4.41 -18.14
CA ARG A 79 13.36 -3.30 -17.89
C ARG A 79 13.50 -2.21 -18.95
N HIS A 80 14.73 -1.85 -19.32
CA HIS A 80 15.01 -0.90 -20.39
C HIS A 80 14.39 -1.35 -21.71
N LYS A 81 14.57 -2.62 -22.11
CA LYS A 81 13.96 -3.13 -23.35
C LYS A 81 12.43 -2.99 -23.31
N LYS A 82 11.79 -3.36 -22.19
CA LYS A 82 10.33 -3.22 -22.02
C LYS A 82 9.87 -1.77 -22.06
N SER A 83 10.58 -0.83 -21.42
CA SER A 83 10.14 0.56 -21.34
C SER A 83 10.51 1.39 -22.58
N ALA A 84 11.71 1.22 -23.12
CA ALA A 84 12.20 1.99 -24.25
C ALA A 84 11.73 1.44 -25.60
N HIS A 85 11.56 0.13 -25.71
CA HIS A 85 11.24 -0.56 -26.96
C HIS A 85 9.91 -1.33 -26.93
N GLY A 86 9.31 -1.49 -25.75
CA GLY A 86 7.95 -2.01 -25.64
C GLY A 86 6.91 -0.96 -26.03
N ILE A 87 5.91 -1.41 -26.77
CA ILE A 87 4.77 -0.59 -27.23
C ILE A 87 3.65 -0.60 -26.18
N ALA A 88 3.50 -1.69 -25.44
CA ALA A 88 2.41 -1.88 -24.49
C ALA A 88 2.55 -0.98 -23.23
N ARG A 89 1.42 -0.41 -22.82
CA ARG A 89 1.23 0.35 -21.58
C ARG A 89 0.16 -0.33 -20.72
N PRO A 90 0.45 -1.51 -20.15
CA PRO A 90 -0.59 -2.33 -19.51
C PRO A 90 -1.09 -1.77 -18.17
N PHE A 91 -0.39 -0.80 -17.58
CA PHE A 91 -0.73 -0.26 -16.27
C PHE A 91 -1.58 0.99 -16.44
N LYS A 92 -2.89 0.84 -16.47
CA LYS A 92 -3.85 1.96 -16.61
C LYS A 92 -4.14 2.62 -15.26
N CYS A 93 -4.39 3.93 -15.27
CA CYS A 93 -4.88 4.62 -14.07
C CYS A 93 -6.33 4.18 -13.78
N PRO A 94 -6.70 3.84 -12.54
CA PRO A 94 -8.07 3.41 -12.24
C PRO A 94 -9.10 4.55 -12.26
N VAL A 95 -8.66 5.82 -12.23
CA VAL A 95 -9.55 6.98 -12.21
C VAL A 95 -10.07 7.26 -13.62
N ALA A 96 -11.37 7.04 -13.88
CA ALA A 96 -11.97 7.14 -15.21
C ALA A 96 -11.86 8.53 -15.87
N SER A 97 -11.80 9.59 -15.06
CA SER A 97 -11.59 10.97 -15.54
C SER A 97 -10.12 11.31 -15.82
N CYS A 98 -9.18 10.42 -15.46
CA CYS A 98 -7.76 10.65 -15.69
C CYS A 98 -7.37 10.27 -17.12
N LYS A 99 -6.61 11.13 -17.78
CA LYS A 99 -6.04 10.86 -19.12
C LYS A 99 -5.32 9.51 -19.20
N TYR A 100 -4.63 9.11 -18.13
CA TYR A 100 -3.87 7.86 -18.08
C TYR A 100 -4.74 6.62 -17.80
N HIS A 101 -6.06 6.77 -17.69
CA HIS A 101 -7.00 5.65 -17.68
C HIS A 101 -6.96 4.87 -18.99
N GLU A 102 -6.93 5.58 -20.13
CA GLU A 102 -6.80 4.95 -21.44
C GLU A 102 -5.36 4.79 -21.89
N ASP A 103 -4.53 5.84 -21.72
CA ASP A 103 -3.14 5.83 -22.21
C ASP A 103 -2.25 4.85 -21.44
N GLY A 104 -2.46 4.74 -20.13
CA GLY A 104 -1.67 3.92 -19.23
C GLY A 104 -0.16 4.22 -19.20
N PHE A 105 0.53 3.41 -18.41
CA PHE A 105 1.95 3.48 -18.14
C PHE A 105 2.66 2.21 -18.60
N LYS A 106 3.91 2.35 -19.03
CA LYS A 106 4.77 1.21 -19.37
C LYS A 106 5.25 0.44 -18.14
N ARG A 107 5.18 1.06 -16.95
CA ARG A 107 5.65 0.47 -15.68
C ARG A 107 4.66 0.76 -14.55
N LYS A 108 4.61 -0.17 -13.58
CA LYS A 108 3.74 -0.08 -12.40
C LYS A 108 4.15 1.03 -11.44
N ASP A 109 5.44 1.23 -11.23
CA ASP A 109 5.94 2.30 -10.36
C ASP A 109 5.63 3.69 -10.90
N SER A 110 5.72 3.89 -12.22
CA SER A 110 5.26 5.14 -12.84
C SER A 110 3.76 5.40 -12.61
N LEU A 111 2.92 4.36 -12.61
CA LEU A 111 1.52 4.49 -12.20
C LEU A 111 1.41 4.86 -10.73
N GLN A 112 2.17 4.21 -9.83
CA GLN A 112 2.13 4.50 -8.40
C GLN A 112 2.57 5.94 -8.09
N ASP A 113 3.65 6.42 -8.70
CA ASP A 113 4.10 7.81 -8.55
C ASP A 113 3.04 8.78 -9.08
N HIS A 114 2.43 8.48 -10.23
CA HIS A 114 1.31 9.26 -10.76
C HIS A 114 0.14 9.32 -9.77
N MET A 115 -0.28 8.18 -9.20
CA MET A 115 -1.35 8.13 -8.21
C MET A 115 -1.01 8.99 -6.98
N LYS A 116 0.21 8.90 -6.46
CA LYS A 116 0.64 9.71 -5.30
C LYS A 116 0.69 11.20 -5.57
N THR A 117 1.07 11.61 -6.78
CA THR A 117 1.26 13.03 -7.10
C THR A 117 -0.04 13.70 -7.57
N TRP A 118 -0.90 12.97 -8.29
CA TRP A 118 -2.06 13.53 -8.98
C TRP A 118 -3.40 13.04 -8.45
N HIS A 119 -3.38 11.98 -7.66
CA HIS A 119 -4.54 11.42 -6.96
C HIS A 119 -4.24 11.29 -5.47
N ALA A 120 -3.42 12.23 -4.96
CA ALA A 120 -3.01 12.29 -3.57
C ALA A 120 -4.24 12.37 -2.67
N ASP A 121 -4.37 11.32 -1.88
CA ASP A 121 -5.17 11.11 -0.68
C ASP A 121 -6.68 11.40 -0.70
N LEU A 122 -7.45 10.31 -0.61
CA LEU A 122 -8.77 10.35 -0.01
C LEU A 122 -8.60 10.38 1.51
N GLU A 123 -9.27 11.33 2.17
CA GLU A 123 -9.54 11.20 3.59
C GLU A 123 -10.46 9.98 3.79
N CYS A 124 -10.15 9.13 4.77
CA CYS A 124 -11.04 8.04 5.13
C CYS A 124 -12.43 8.60 5.49
N THR A 125 -13.48 7.98 4.95
CA THR A 125 -14.86 8.47 5.11
C THR A 125 -15.43 8.20 6.50
N LEU A 126 -14.72 7.46 7.35
CA LEU A 126 -15.17 7.14 8.70
C LEU A 126 -14.61 8.15 9.68
N ASP A 127 -15.50 8.87 10.37
CA ASP A 127 -15.17 9.98 11.26
C ASP A 127 -14.13 9.65 12.34
N HIS A 128 -14.01 8.39 12.75
CA HIS A 128 -12.99 7.99 13.73
C HIS A 128 -11.57 7.86 13.14
N CYS A 129 -11.42 7.99 11.82
CA CYS A 129 -10.20 7.78 11.08
C CYS A 129 -9.98 8.93 10.08
N HIS A 130 -9.04 9.80 10.40
CA HIS A 130 -8.69 10.97 9.58
C HIS A 130 -7.41 10.71 8.77
N GLU A 131 -7.16 9.43 8.44
CA GLU A 131 -5.99 9.06 7.66
C GLU A 131 -6.23 9.39 6.19
N PHE A 132 -5.20 9.94 5.56
CA PHE A 132 -5.15 10.30 4.16
C PHE A 132 -4.54 9.12 3.38
N VAL A 133 -5.31 8.54 2.46
CA VAL A 133 -4.97 7.29 1.79
C VAL A 133 -5.06 7.44 0.28
N ALA A 134 -4.00 7.02 -0.43
CA ALA A 134 -4.02 6.97 -1.89
C ALA A 134 -5.21 6.14 -2.39
N GLN A 135 -5.89 6.60 -3.45
CA GLN A 135 -7.07 5.93 -4.01
C GLN A 135 -6.85 4.43 -4.29
N THR A 136 -5.66 4.03 -4.75
CA THR A 136 -5.31 2.62 -5.03
C THR A 136 -5.19 1.74 -3.78
N GLU A 137 -5.11 2.36 -2.61
CA GLU A 137 -4.89 1.70 -1.32
C GLU A 137 -6.09 1.87 -0.40
N ALA A 138 -7.12 2.63 -0.80
CA ALA A 138 -8.34 2.87 -0.02
C ALA A 138 -9.01 1.57 0.43
N GLU A 139 -9.19 0.59 -0.47
CA GLU A 139 -9.78 -0.72 -0.12
C GLU A 139 -8.96 -1.46 0.94
N LYS A 140 -7.62 -1.45 0.81
CA LYS A 140 -6.73 -2.12 1.75
C LYS A 140 -6.68 -1.42 3.10
N HIS A 141 -6.71 -0.09 3.11
CA HIS A 141 -6.85 0.68 4.33
C HIS A 141 -8.16 0.31 5.04
N MET A 142 -9.27 0.23 4.29
CA MET A 142 -10.56 -0.13 4.87
C MET A 142 -10.54 -1.53 5.49
N GLU A 143 -9.87 -2.50 4.85
CA GLU A 143 -9.73 -3.87 5.38
C GLU A 143 -8.79 -3.97 6.59
N GLN A 144 -7.73 -3.16 6.65
CA GLN A 144 -6.69 -3.27 7.68
C GLN A 144 -6.94 -2.40 8.91
N CYS A 145 -7.62 -1.27 8.73
CA CYS A 145 -7.85 -0.29 9.79
C CYS A 145 -9.26 -0.39 10.38
N HIS A 146 -10.22 -0.98 9.65
CA HIS A 146 -11.61 -1.07 10.07
C HIS A 146 -12.08 -2.51 10.17
N GLY A 147 -12.99 -2.74 11.12
CA GLY A 147 -13.51 -4.05 11.42
C GLY A 147 -15.04 -4.13 11.30
N PRO A 148 -15.62 -5.28 11.66
CA PRO A 148 -17.04 -5.52 11.49
C PRO A 148 -17.91 -4.77 12.52
N TYR A 149 -17.32 -4.24 13.59
CA TYR A 149 -18.09 -3.72 14.71
C TYR A 149 -18.57 -2.28 14.48
N GLU A 150 -19.86 -2.06 14.65
CA GLU A 150 -20.53 -0.77 14.48
C GLU A 150 -21.09 -0.29 15.82
N CYS A 151 -21.00 1.01 16.08
CA CYS A 151 -21.63 1.67 17.22
C CYS A 151 -22.86 2.44 16.71
N GLU A 152 -24.04 2.09 17.21
CA GLU A 152 -25.33 2.74 16.92
C GLU A 152 -25.90 3.41 18.19
N VAL A 153 -25.05 3.66 19.18
CA VAL A 153 -25.43 4.37 20.40
C VAL A 153 -25.57 5.84 20.07
N GLY A 154 -26.78 6.43 20.17
CA GLY A 154 -27.04 7.83 19.83
C GLY A 154 -26.97 8.08 18.32
N GLY A 155 -26.42 9.21 17.89
CA GLY A 155 -26.19 9.52 16.47
C GLY A 155 -25.14 8.64 15.78
N CYS A 156 -24.55 7.64 16.45
CA CYS A 156 -23.30 7.05 16.00
C CYS A 156 -23.42 6.07 14.78
N ALA A 157 -24.66 5.82 14.34
CA ALA A 157 -25.05 4.79 13.38
C ALA A 157 -24.48 4.99 11.97
N GLY A 158 -24.02 3.89 11.36
CA GLY A 158 -23.59 3.82 9.96
C GLY A 158 -22.26 4.51 9.63
N GLN A 159 -21.58 5.14 10.59
CA GLN A 159 -20.32 5.86 10.39
C GLN A 159 -19.13 5.30 11.17
N SER A 160 -19.34 4.17 11.85
CA SER A 160 -18.34 3.56 12.71
C SER A 160 -18.08 2.12 12.32
N ARG A 161 -16.80 1.79 12.05
CA ARG A 161 -16.34 0.43 11.76
C ARG A 161 -15.04 0.15 12.49
N PHE A 162 -15.15 -0.55 13.61
CA PHE A 162 -14.03 -0.81 14.50
C PHE A 162 -13.64 -2.28 14.49
N HIS A 163 -12.37 -2.54 14.74
CA HIS A 163 -11.97 -3.80 15.37
C HIS A 163 -12.32 -3.78 16.87
N GLU A 164 -12.31 -4.95 17.51
CA GLU A 164 -12.72 -5.12 18.92
C GLU A 164 -12.06 -4.12 19.88
N ASN A 165 -10.73 -3.98 19.82
CA ASN A 165 -9.99 -3.01 20.65
C ASN A 165 -10.37 -1.55 20.34
N GLY A 166 -10.67 -1.26 19.08
CA GLY A 166 -11.14 0.05 18.63
C GLY A 166 -12.52 0.37 19.21
N LEU A 167 -13.45 -0.59 19.15
CA LEU A 167 -14.79 -0.46 19.72
C LEU A 167 -14.70 -0.30 21.24
N MET A 168 -13.89 -1.11 21.92
CA MET A 168 -13.65 -0.99 23.36
C MET A 168 -13.19 0.41 23.76
N ARG A 169 -12.17 0.93 23.06
CA ARG A 169 -11.66 2.29 23.30
C ARG A 169 -12.74 3.34 23.01
N HIS A 170 -13.48 3.19 21.92
CA HIS A 170 -14.54 4.11 21.54
C HIS A 170 -15.64 4.21 22.60
N LEU A 171 -16.19 3.08 23.05
CA LEU A 171 -17.22 3.04 24.09
C LEU A 171 -16.74 3.65 25.42
N ARG A 172 -15.46 3.46 25.76
CA ARG A 172 -14.87 4.00 26.99
C ARG A 172 -14.60 5.50 26.92
N VAL A 173 -14.10 6.00 25.78
CA VAL A 173 -13.67 7.40 25.65
C VAL A 173 -14.83 8.29 25.24
N HIS A 174 -15.58 7.88 24.21
CA HIS A 174 -16.62 8.70 23.58
C HIS A 174 -17.97 8.53 24.28
N HIS A 175 -18.32 7.32 24.73
CA HIS A 175 -19.56 7.07 25.47
C HIS A 175 -19.40 7.06 27.00
N ARG A 176 -18.15 7.13 27.50
CA ARG A 176 -17.78 7.10 28.93
C ARG A 176 -18.29 5.88 29.69
N ILE A 177 -18.38 4.74 29.01
CA ILE A 177 -18.75 3.46 29.62
C ILE A 177 -17.53 2.89 30.34
N THR A 178 -17.71 2.35 31.55
CA THR A 178 -16.63 1.73 32.32
C THR A 178 -16.15 0.42 31.69
N ALA A 179 -14.97 -0.07 32.08
CA ALA A 179 -14.35 -1.24 31.43
C ALA A 179 -15.19 -2.53 31.59
N ASP A 180 -15.74 -2.81 32.78
CA ASP A 180 -16.46 -4.07 33.02
C ASP A 180 -17.74 -4.20 32.19
N PRO A 181 -18.60 -3.16 32.08
CA PRO A 181 -19.74 -3.21 31.16
C PRO A 181 -19.35 -3.33 29.69
N VAL A 182 -18.27 -2.67 29.25
CA VAL A 182 -17.78 -2.81 27.87
C VAL A 182 -17.35 -4.25 27.59
N GLY A 183 -16.63 -4.88 28.51
CA GLY A 183 -16.25 -6.29 28.40
C GLY A 183 -17.47 -7.22 28.31
N SER A 184 -18.50 -6.95 29.10
CA SER A 184 -19.77 -7.71 29.06
C SER A 184 -20.50 -7.57 27.72
N ILE A 185 -20.54 -6.35 27.16
CA ILE A 185 -21.14 -6.07 25.85
C ILE A 185 -20.39 -6.83 24.75
N LEU A 186 -19.06 -6.75 24.71
CA LEU A 186 -18.25 -7.43 23.69
C LEU A 186 -18.41 -8.95 23.78
N LEU A 187 -18.47 -9.52 24.98
CA LEU A 187 -18.72 -10.94 25.17
C LEU A 187 -20.11 -11.37 24.67
N GLN A 188 -21.14 -10.56 24.91
CA GLN A 188 -22.50 -10.82 24.40
C GLN A 188 -22.57 -10.77 22.87
N LEU A 189 -21.87 -9.81 22.25
CA LEU A 189 -21.73 -9.72 20.80
C LEU A 189 -21.07 -10.97 20.21
N ALA A 190 -19.94 -11.38 20.79
CA ALA A 190 -19.22 -12.58 20.37
C ALA A 190 -20.09 -13.85 20.49
N ASN A 191 -20.80 -14.01 21.61
CA ASN A 191 -21.65 -15.17 21.86
C ASN A 191 -22.91 -15.21 20.98
N SER A 192 -23.42 -14.04 20.59
CA SER A 192 -24.64 -13.92 19.78
C SER A 192 -24.34 -13.71 18.29
N ASN A 193 -23.06 -13.73 17.89
CA ASN A 193 -22.57 -13.39 16.56
C ASN A 193 -23.15 -12.06 16.02
N LYS A 194 -23.26 -11.07 16.91
CA LYS A 194 -23.73 -9.71 16.59
C LYS A 194 -22.55 -8.78 16.47
N PHE A 195 -22.68 -7.77 15.63
CA PHE A 195 -21.61 -6.80 15.37
C PHE A 195 -21.99 -5.36 15.68
N LYS A 196 -23.21 -5.13 16.18
CA LYS A 196 -23.75 -3.79 16.43
C LYS A 196 -23.98 -3.56 17.92
N VAL A 197 -23.46 -2.45 18.43
CA VAL A 197 -23.79 -1.96 19.78
C VAL A 197 -24.83 -0.86 19.64
N ASP A 198 -26.08 -1.16 19.94
CA ASP A 198 -27.17 -0.20 19.91
C ASP A 198 -27.47 0.39 21.30
N SER A 199 -28.35 1.39 21.36
CA SER A 199 -28.78 2.04 22.60
C SER A 199 -29.44 1.06 23.59
N THR A 200 -30.06 -0.03 23.14
CA THR A 200 -30.68 -1.04 24.01
C THR A 200 -29.64 -1.91 24.73
N ALA A 201 -28.49 -2.17 24.08
CA ALA A 201 -27.36 -2.86 24.69
C ALA A 201 -26.73 -2.05 25.84
N VAL A 202 -26.81 -0.72 25.78
CA VAL A 202 -26.22 0.19 26.77
C VAL A 202 -27.24 0.86 27.70
N SER A 203 -28.54 0.83 27.41
CA SER A 203 -29.61 1.50 28.19
C SER A 203 -29.68 1.08 29.65
N ARG A 204 -29.22 -0.13 29.96
CA ARG A 204 -29.11 -0.66 31.34
C ARG A 204 -27.98 -0.01 32.14
N LEU A 205 -27.09 0.73 31.49
CA LEU A 205 -25.95 1.41 32.08
C LEU A 205 -26.31 2.88 32.30
N LYS A 206 -26.46 3.29 33.57
CA LYS A 206 -26.87 4.66 33.97
C LYS A 206 -25.89 5.79 33.59
N ARG A 207 -24.89 5.52 32.74
CA ARG A 207 -23.77 6.43 32.44
C ARG A 207 -23.47 6.41 30.94
N LEU A 208 -24.42 6.89 30.14
CA LEU A 208 -24.14 7.24 28.76
C LEU A 208 -23.89 8.74 28.70
N ARG A 209 -22.72 9.14 28.18
CA ARG A 209 -22.49 10.52 27.76
C ARG A 209 -22.28 10.50 26.25
N GLU A 210 -23.11 11.23 25.51
CA GLU A 210 -23.00 11.28 24.06
C GLU A 210 -21.73 12.06 23.64
N CYS A 211 -21.04 11.59 22.61
CA CYS A 211 -19.95 12.36 22.01
C CYS A 211 -20.52 13.54 21.23
N THR A 212 -19.67 14.53 20.92
CA THR A 212 -20.09 15.78 20.23
C THR A 212 -20.88 15.49 18.96
N TRP A 213 -20.41 14.56 18.13
CA TRP A 213 -21.11 14.14 16.91
C TRP A 213 -22.47 13.46 17.18
N CYS A 214 -22.51 12.55 18.16
CA CYS A 214 -23.73 11.87 18.57
C CYS A 214 -24.76 12.87 19.16
N ALA A 215 -24.31 13.91 19.86
CA ALA A 215 -25.15 14.99 20.41
C ALA A 215 -25.68 15.94 19.32
N GLU A 216 -24.91 16.15 18.25
CA GLU A 216 -25.30 16.99 17.10
C GLU A 216 -26.29 16.28 16.17
N ASN A 217 -26.25 14.94 16.08
CA ASN A 217 -27.06 14.14 15.16
C ASN A 217 -28.18 13.31 15.81
N ALA A 218 -28.54 13.61 17.06
CA ALA A 218 -29.59 12.91 17.81
C ALA A 218 -31.02 13.07 17.24
N THR A 219 -31.23 13.92 16.22
CA THR A 219 -32.56 14.33 15.74
C THR A 219 -33.23 13.39 14.73
N ASN A 220 -32.61 12.27 14.36
CA ASN A 220 -33.19 11.29 13.42
C ASN A 220 -33.65 9.97 14.07
N ALA A 221 -33.73 9.88 15.40
CA ALA A 221 -34.30 8.71 16.06
C ALA A 221 -35.84 8.72 15.92
N PRO A 222 -36.48 7.67 15.39
CA PRO A 222 -37.94 7.58 15.39
C PRO A 222 -38.43 7.52 16.83
N ASP A 223 -39.32 8.46 17.15
CA ASP A 223 -39.96 8.65 18.45
C ASP A 223 -40.70 7.35 18.85
N THR A 224 -40.08 6.52 19.69
CA THR A 224 -40.79 5.40 20.33
C THR A 224 -41.62 5.99 21.45
N GLY A 225 -42.85 6.33 21.09
CA GLY A 225 -43.83 7.02 21.91
C GLY A 225 -43.92 6.52 23.35
N SER A 226 -44.03 7.50 24.24
CA SER A 226 -44.46 7.35 25.62
C SER A 226 -45.85 6.70 25.68
N MET A 227 -45.91 5.44 26.10
CA MET A 227 -47.14 4.86 26.66
C MET A 227 -47.19 5.25 28.14
N THR A 228 -47.88 6.34 28.45
CA THR A 228 -48.42 6.59 29.79
C THR A 228 -49.56 5.62 30.04
N ILE A 229 -49.39 4.73 31.01
CA ILE A 229 -50.49 4.02 31.65
C ILE A 229 -50.88 4.88 32.85
N ASP A 230 -52.04 5.52 32.78
CA ASP A 230 -52.71 6.08 33.95
C ASP A 230 -53.70 5.05 34.53
N PRO A 231 -53.93 5.08 35.86
CA PRO A 231 -54.57 4.00 36.63
C PRO A 231 -56.08 3.85 36.44
#